data_AF-A0A9E2B7M4-F1
#
_entry.id   AF-A0A9E2B7M4-F1
#
_cell.length_a   1.000
_cell.length_b   1.000
_cell.length_c   1.000
_cell.angle_alpha   90.00
_cell.angle_beta   90.00
_cell.angle_gamma   90.00
#
_symmetry.space_group_name_H-M   'P 1'
#
loop_
_entity.id
_entity.type
_entity.pdbx_description
1 polymer ?
#
loop_
_entity_poly.entity_id
_entity_poly.type
_entity_poly.pdbx_seq_one_letter_code
_entity_poly.pdbx_strand_id
1 'polypeptide(L)' 'MGLSLEKHYGIRCLYNYWGTNELKEDSTVYKKLKKLEMEFTERDPYKLTARQFQIIARKT' A
#
# COMPACT_ATOMS: atom_id res chain seq x y z
N MET A 1 4.49 -20.65 -21.63
CA MET A 1 3.33 -19.89 -21.11
C MET A 1 3.89 -18.85 -20.16
N GLY A 2 3.64 -17.57 -20.43
CA GLY A 2 4.12 -16.44 -19.62
C GLY A 2 3.01 -15.81 -18.77
N LEU A 3 3.38 -14.76 -18.04
CA LEU A 3 2.47 -13.89 -17.31
C LEU A 3 2.77 -12.45 -17.74
N SER A 4 1.73 -11.66 -18.06
CA SER A 4 1.84 -10.22 -18.24
C SER A 4 1.37 -9.50 -16.99
N LEU A 5 2.15 -8.52 -16.52
CA LEU A 5 1.81 -7.72 -15.35
C LEU A 5 0.71 -6.72 -15.71
N GLU A 6 -0.39 -6.71 -14.96
CA GLU A 6 -1.47 -5.73 -15.12
C GLU A 6 -1.40 -4.62 -14.07
N LYS A 7 -1.21 -4.99 -12.80
CA LYS A 7 -1.16 -4.07 -11.66
C LYS A 7 -0.16 -4.52 -10.60
N HIS A 8 0.41 -3.54 -9.90
CA HIS A 8 1.35 -3.74 -8.81
C HIS A 8 1.10 -2.70 -7.72
N TYR A 9 0.65 -3.16 -6.55
CA TYR A 9 0.27 -2.36 -5.41
C TYR A 9 1.14 -2.68 -4.19
N GLY A 10 1.61 -1.65 -3.50
CA GLY A 10 2.28 -1.77 -2.22
C GLY A 10 1.28 -1.63 -1.07
N ILE A 11 1.13 -2.66 -0.25
CA ILE A 11 0.21 -2.68 0.89
C ILE A 11 0.98 -2.35 2.17
N ARG A 12 0.41 -1.46 2.99
CA ARG A 12 1.04 -0.87 4.18
C ARG A 12 2.32 -0.11 3.82
N CYS A 13 2.22 0.76 2.83
CA CYS A 13 3.32 1.58 2.34
C CYS A 13 3.64 2.78 3.24
N LEU A 14 2.72 3.16 4.15
CA LEU A 14 2.87 4.30 5.06
C LEU A 14 2.59 3.93 6.53
N TYR A 15 1.61 3.07 6.77
CA TYR A 15 1.03 2.74 8.08
C TYR A 15 2.09 2.27 9.07
N ASN A 16 3.06 1.49 8.60
CA ASN A 16 4.12 0.97 9.45
C ASN A 16 5.18 1.99 9.83
N TYR A 17 5.28 3.10 9.10
CA TYR A 17 6.37 4.07 9.26
C TYR A 17 5.89 5.43 9.77
N TRP A 18 4.58 5.64 9.87
CA TRP A 18 3.99 6.90 10.31
C TRP A 18 3.42 6.79 11.71
N GLY A 19 3.70 7.77 12.59
CA GLY A 19 3.04 7.92 13.89
C GLY A 19 3.25 6.78 14.89
N THR A 20 2.70 6.95 16.10
CA THR A 20 2.71 5.91 17.14
C THR A 20 1.54 4.94 16.95
N ASN A 21 1.55 3.80 17.65
CA ASN A 21 0.46 2.84 17.54
C ASN A 21 -0.83 3.38 18.17
N GLU A 22 -0.73 4.12 19.26
CA GLU A 22 -1.86 4.74 19.97
C GLU A 22 -2.58 5.74 19.05
N LEU A 23 -1.84 6.54 18.27
CA LEU A 23 -2.44 7.46 17.29
C LEU A 23 -3.18 6.73 16.17
N LYS A 24 -2.80 5.49 15.83
CA LYS A 24 -3.47 4.70 14.78
C LYS A 24 -4.75 4.04 15.26
N GLU A 25 -4.96 3.96 16.57
CA GLU A 25 -6.22 3.50 17.17
C GLU A 25 -7.30 4.59 17.07
N ASP A 26 -6.92 5.87 16.93
CA ASP A 26 -7.87 6.93 16.64
C ASP A 26 -8.52 6.74 15.25
N SER A 27 -9.84 6.64 15.25
CA SER A 27 -10.61 6.35 14.03
C SER A 27 -10.50 7.43 12.95
N THR A 28 -10.28 8.69 13.34
CA THR A 28 -10.13 9.82 12.41
C THR A 28 -8.76 9.78 11.76
N VAL A 29 -7.72 9.52 12.55
CA VAL A 29 -6.35 9.32 12.06
C VAL A 29 -6.28 8.11 11.14
N TYR A 30 -6.84 6.97 11.56
CA TYR A 30 -6.88 5.75 10.74
C TYR A 30 -7.55 5.99 9.38
N LYS A 31 -8.68 6.72 9.34
CA LYS A 31 -9.37 7.07 8.08
C LYS A 31 -8.49 7.91 7.15
N LYS A 32 -7.79 8.92 7.68
CA LYS A 32 -6.87 9.76 6.90
C LYS A 32 -5.69 8.94 6.37
N LEU A 33 -5.09 8.12 7.23
CA LEU A 33 -3.95 7.27 6.86
C LEU A 33 -4.34 6.22 5.81
N LYS A 34 -5.52 5.60 5.94
CA LYS A 34 -6.07 4.68 4.94
C LYS A 34 -6.30 5.36 3.59
N LYS A 35 -6.76 6.61 3.58
CA LYS A 35 -6.92 7.38 2.33
C LYS A 35 -5.56 7.59 1.64
N LEU A 36 -4.53 7.97 2.42
CA LEU A 36 -3.18 8.14 1.89
C LEU A 36 -2.60 6.82 1.38
N GLU A 37 -2.76 5.72 2.13
CA GLU A 37 -2.34 4.38 1.69
C GLU A 37 -2.89 4.01 0.30
N MET A 38 -4.18 4.23 0.07
CA MET A 38 -4.81 3.98 -1.23
C MET A 38 -4.27 4.90 -2.33
N GLU A 39 -3.94 6.15 -2.01
CA GLU A 39 -3.40 7.10 -2.99
C GLU A 39 -1.96 6.76 -3.41
N PHE A 40 -1.16 6.25 -2.47
CA PHE A 40 0.27 6.01 -2.68
C PHE A 40 0.64 4.56 -3.03
N THR A 41 -0.29 3.62 -2.91
CA THR A 41 -0.02 2.17 -3.13
C THR A 41 0.60 1.84 -4.49
N GLU A 42 0.29 2.61 -5.54
CA GLU A 42 0.85 2.44 -6.90
C GLU A 42 2.13 3.27 -7.14
N ARG A 43 2.39 4.27 -6.31
CA ARG A 43 3.38 5.32 -6.56
C ARG A 43 4.74 4.94 -6.00
N ASP A 44 5.79 5.15 -6.77
CA ASP A 44 7.17 5.05 -6.29
C ASP A 44 7.56 6.34 -5.53
N PRO A 45 8.31 6.25 -4.43
CA PRO A 45 8.95 5.04 -3.88
C PRO A 45 8.06 4.23 -2.91
N TYR A 46 6.88 4.72 -2.54
CA TYR A 46 6.03 4.11 -1.49
C TYR A 46 5.66 2.65 -1.79
N LYS A 47 5.33 2.34 -3.04
CA LYS A 47 5.08 0.96 -3.48
C LYS A 47 6.25 0.05 -3.12
N LEU A 48 7.49 0.46 -3.42
CA LEU A 48 8.71 -0.34 -3.23
C LEU A 48 9.11 -0.54 -1.76
N THR A 49 8.69 0.36 -0.87
CA THR A 49 8.96 0.28 0.58
C THR A 49 7.84 -0.39 1.37
N ALA A 50 6.77 -0.80 0.67
CA ALA A 50 5.63 -1.47 1.28
C ALA A 50 6.02 -2.79 1.94
N ARG A 51 5.26 -3.16 2.98
CA ARG A 51 5.51 -4.41 3.72
C ARG A 51 5.05 -5.64 2.94
N GLN A 52 4.10 -5.46 2.03
CA GLN A 52 3.48 -6.51 1.23
C GLN A 52 3.20 -5.96 -0.17
N PHE A 53 3.11 -6.85 -1.16
CA PHE A 53 2.78 -6.51 -2.53
C PHE A 53 1.55 -7.29 -3.00
N GLN A 54 0.62 -6.61 -3.66
CA GLN A 54 -0.42 -7.25 -4.45
C GLN A 54 -0.07 -7.08 -5.93
N ILE A 55 0.09 -8.22 -6.59
CA ILE A 55 0.42 -8.29 -8.01
C ILE A 55 -0.76 -8.92 -8.73
N ILE A 56 -1.26 -8.24 -9.76
CA ILE A 56 -2.28 -8.78 -10.67
C ILE A 56 -1.58 -9.04 -11.99
N ALA A 57 -1.63 -10.29 -12.44
CA ALA A 57 -1.01 -10.72 -13.68
C ALA A 57 -1.96 -11.61 -14.48
N ARG A 58 -1.88 -11.52 -15.81
CA ARG A 58 -2.68 -12.30 -16.75
C ARG A 58 -1.82 -13.38 -17.38
N LYS A 59 -2.32 -14.62 -17.41
CA LYS A 59 -1.68 -15.71 -18.16
C LYS A 59 -1.72 -15.40 -19.66
N THR A 60 -0.56 -15.41 -20.30
CA THR A 60 -0.40 -15.25 -21.75
C THR A 60 -0.52 -16.58 -22.46
#